data_AF-A0A2N5KZB7-F1
#
_entry.id   AF-A0A2N5KZB7-F1
#
_cell.length_a   1.000
_cell.length_b   1.000
_cell.length_c   1.000
_cell.angle_alpha   90.00
_cell.angle_beta   90.00
_cell.angle_gamma   90.00
#
_symmetry.space_group_name_H-M   'P 1'
#
loop_
_entity.id
_entity.type
_entity.pdbx_description
1 polymer ?
#
loop_
_entity_poly.entity_id
_entity_poly.type
_entity_poly.pdbx_seq_one_letter_code
_entity_poly.pdbx_strand_id
1 'polypeptide(L)'
;MEDTTNYLFHISKKVWKDTCNMYFKISSGSLRNYLQFYPFSKMTWNDKQYLMNDKFYSKYIKNGAIVQFTDVMRITDNYLLKKDGSFRDATLLSPILFLVLQAIGKEISLKYQNTRSTQIATYYSGNYSSMNAKYSKEYSYFYRECKRCATKYDYFIKTDISSFFVNINVDKLIEKIKRL
;
A
#
# COMPACT_ATOMS: atom_id res chain seq x y z
N MET A 1 -31.39 14.00 12.02
CA MET A 1 -30.05 14.44 12.46
C MET A 1 -29.06 13.67 11.62
N GLU A 2 -28.46 14.31 10.62
CA GLU A 2 -27.34 13.73 9.89
C GLU A 2 -26.19 13.54 10.88
N ASP A 3 -25.75 12.29 11.04
CA ASP A 3 -24.55 11.94 11.77
C ASP A 3 -23.36 12.50 10.98
N THR A 4 -23.00 13.76 11.23
CA THR A 4 -21.74 14.37 10.79
C THR A 4 -20.57 13.76 11.57
N THR A 5 -20.45 12.42 11.55
CA THR A 5 -19.20 11.76 11.91
C THR A 5 -18.18 12.20 10.84
N ASN A 6 -17.30 13.12 11.21
CA ASN A 6 -16.22 13.58 10.35
C ASN A 6 -15.19 12.45 10.18
N TYR A 7 -15.31 11.66 9.11
CA TYR A 7 -14.39 10.57 8.84
C TYR A 7 -13.09 11.12 8.27
N LEU A 8 -12.13 11.48 9.13
CA LEU A 8 -10.85 12.07 8.69
C LEU A 8 -10.20 11.32 7.51
N PHE A 9 -10.25 9.99 7.52
CA PHE A 9 -9.64 9.14 6.49
C PHE A 9 -10.64 8.42 5.58
N HIS A 10 -11.94 8.52 5.86
CA HIS A 10 -12.99 7.74 5.16
C HIS A 10 -12.71 6.23 5.04
N ILE A 11 -11.96 5.65 6.00
CA ILE A 11 -11.68 4.20 6.04
C ILE A 11 -12.90 3.48 6.61
N SER A 12 -13.51 2.60 5.82
CA SER A 12 -14.56 1.70 6.27
C SER A 12 -14.00 0.60 7.17
N LYS A 13 -14.84 0.11 8.09
CA LYS A 13 -14.50 -1.00 8.99
C LYS A 13 -14.05 -2.25 8.22
N LYS A 14 -14.74 -2.55 7.11
CA LYS A 14 -14.40 -3.69 6.26
C LYS A 14 -13.00 -3.51 5.66
N VAL A 15 -12.70 -2.35 5.09
CA VAL A 15 -11.36 -2.09 4.52
C VAL A 15 -10.28 -2.14 5.58
N TRP A 16 -10.51 -1.56 6.77
CA TRP A 16 -9.54 -1.67 7.87
C TRP A 16 -9.22 -3.14 8.20
N LYS A 17 -10.24 -3.96 8.40
CA LYS A 17 -10.08 -5.39 8.72
C LYS A 17 -9.42 -6.17 7.58
N ASP A 18 -9.80 -5.90 6.34
CA ASP A 18 -9.24 -6.56 5.15
C ASP A 18 -7.75 -6.20 4.97
N THR A 19 -7.40 -4.93 5.14
CA THR A 19 -6.01 -4.44 5.08
C THR A 19 -5.15 -5.07 6.18
N CYS A 20 -5.61 -5.07 7.44
CA CYS A 20 -4.89 -5.76 8.52
C CYS A 20 -4.65 -7.24 8.19
N ASN A 21 -5.70 -7.95 7.72
CA ASN A 21 -5.58 -9.35 7.34
C ASN A 21 -4.61 -9.59 6.19
N MET A 22 -4.56 -8.70 5.19
CA MET A 22 -3.65 -8.79 4.05
C MET A 22 -2.18 -8.88 4.48
N TYR A 23 -1.79 -8.13 5.51
CA TYR A 23 -0.43 -8.16 6.05
C TYR A 23 -0.24 -9.24 7.10
N PHE A 24 -1.21 -9.48 7.97
CA PHE A 24 -1.08 -10.46 9.05
C PHE A 24 -1.06 -11.92 8.59
N LYS A 25 -1.58 -12.21 7.39
CA LYS A 25 -1.54 -13.54 6.74
C LYS A 25 -0.21 -13.86 6.08
N ILE A 26 0.70 -12.88 5.94
CA ILE A 26 2.04 -13.13 5.41
C ILE A 26 2.79 -14.05 6.39
N SER A 27 3.45 -15.08 5.87
CA SER A 27 4.22 -16.01 6.69
C SER A 27 5.32 -15.30 7.49
N SER A 28 5.57 -15.75 8.72
CA SER A 28 6.54 -15.13 9.64
C SER A 28 7.95 -15.00 9.01
N GLY A 29 8.40 -16.03 8.28
CA GLY A 29 9.67 -15.96 7.55
C GLY A 29 9.70 -14.86 6.49
N SER A 30 8.60 -14.64 5.77
CA SER A 30 8.50 -13.53 4.82
C SER A 30 8.44 -12.17 5.51
N LEU A 31 7.71 -12.03 6.62
CA LEU A 31 7.64 -10.76 7.37
C LEU A 31 9.01 -10.32 7.87
N ARG A 32 9.84 -11.28 8.34
CA ARG A 32 11.18 -11.00 8.87
C ARG A 32 12.18 -10.51 7.82
N ASN A 33 11.92 -10.73 6.54
CA ASN A 33 12.80 -10.32 5.44
C ASN A 33 12.63 -8.85 5.03
N TYR A 34 11.60 -8.15 5.53
CA TYR A 34 11.33 -6.76 5.17
C TYR A 34 11.21 -5.91 6.44
N LEU A 35 12.02 -4.85 6.53
CA LEU A 35 12.05 -3.96 7.70
C LEU A 35 10.67 -3.40 8.06
N GLN A 36 9.92 -2.94 7.06
CA GLN A 36 8.56 -2.39 7.24
C GLN A 36 7.55 -3.43 7.79
N PHE A 37 7.78 -4.73 7.55
CA PHE A 37 6.87 -5.81 7.93
C PHE A 37 7.32 -6.57 9.19
N TYR A 38 8.59 -6.41 9.58
CA TYR A 38 9.18 -7.08 10.73
C TYR A 38 8.34 -6.97 12.01
N PRO A 39 7.76 -5.79 12.35
CA PRO A 39 6.96 -5.66 13.57
C PRO A 39 5.73 -6.60 13.61
N PHE A 40 5.13 -6.89 12.46
CA PHE A 40 3.99 -7.82 12.38
C PHE A 40 4.39 -9.29 12.66
N SER A 41 5.68 -9.62 12.56
CA SER A 41 6.22 -10.93 12.94
C SER A 41 6.36 -11.11 14.46
N LYS A 42 6.31 -10.00 15.22
CA LYS A 42 6.41 -9.97 16.68
C LYS A 42 5.05 -9.88 17.38
N MET A 43 4.01 -9.48 16.65
CA MET A 43 2.64 -9.43 17.19
C MET A 43 2.11 -10.82 17.51
N THR A 44 1.53 -10.95 18.70
CA THR A 44 0.78 -12.14 19.11
C THR A 44 -0.55 -12.24 18.35
N TRP A 45 -1.22 -13.37 18.46
CA TRP A 45 -2.56 -13.51 17.90
C TRP A 45 -3.55 -12.51 18.54
N ASN A 46 -3.46 -12.30 19.85
CA ASN A 46 -4.29 -11.34 20.58
C ASN A 46 -4.09 -9.91 20.08
N ASP A 47 -2.85 -9.49 19.83
CA ASP A 47 -2.55 -8.15 19.29
C ASP A 47 -3.21 -7.94 17.92
N LYS A 48 -3.12 -8.96 17.05
CA LYS A 48 -3.73 -8.92 15.72
C LYS A 48 -5.25 -8.84 15.80
N GLN A 49 -5.87 -9.63 16.67
CA GLN A 49 -7.33 -9.57 16.88
C GLN A 49 -7.76 -8.24 17.49
N TYR A 50 -6.97 -7.69 18.41
CA TYR A 50 -7.24 -6.39 19.01
C TYR A 50 -7.27 -5.29 17.94
N LEU A 51 -6.27 -5.24 17.06
CA LEU A 51 -6.21 -4.25 15.97
C LEU A 51 -7.38 -4.38 14.99
N MET A 52 -7.90 -5.60 14.75
CA MET A 52 -8.98 -5.86 13.80
C MET A 52 -10.39 -5.73 14.38
N ASN A 53 -10.52 -5.53 15.70
CA ASN A 53 -11.83 -5.50 16.33
C ASN A 53 -12.55 -4.15 16.21
N ASP A 54 -13.84 -4.19 16.49
CA ASP A 54 -14.77 -3.06 16.36
C ASP A 54 -14.43 -1.92 17.31
N LYS A 55 -13.95 -2.25 18.50
CA LYS A 55 -13.61 -1.28 19.54
C LYS A 55 -12.40 -0.45 19.11
N PHE A 56 -11.36 -1.09 18.58
CA PHE A 56 -10.17 -0.42 18.05
C PHE A 56 -10.52 0.47 16.86
N TYR A 57 -11.26 -0.08 15.89
CA TYR A 57 -11.71 0.68 14.71
C TYR A 57 -12.51 1.93 15.11
N SER A 58 -13.53 1.77 15.95
CA SER A 58 -14.42 2.88 16.33
C SER A 58 -13.69 3.93 17.15
N LYS A 59 -12.77 3.51 18.03
CA LYS A 59 -12.04 4.40 18.93
C LYS A 59 -10.95 5.20 18.22
N TYR A 60 -10.21 4.58 17.29
CA TYR A 60 -8.98 5.16 16.74
C TYR A 60 -9.01 5.43 15.23
N ILE A 61 -9.72 4.60 14.45
CA ILE A 61 -9.69 4.68 12.98
C ILE A 61 -10.85 5.51 12.44
N LYS A 62 -12.09 5.21 12.88
CA LYS A 62 -13.33 5.85 12.38
C LYS A 62 -13.27 7.38 12.50
N ASN A 63 -12.82 7.86 13.66
CA ASN A 63 -12.77 9.27 14.03
C ASN A 63 -11.39 9.92 13.79
N GLY A 64 -10.42 9.17 13.27
CA GLY A 64 -9.05 9.66 13.06
C GLY A 64 -8.23 9.92 14.33
N ALA A 65 -8.71 9.53 15.52
CA ALA A 65 -7.98 9.78 16.78
C ALA A 65 -6.57 9.15 16.80
N ILE A 66 -6.29 8.20 15.91
CA ILE A 66 -4.96 7.62 15.72
C ILE A 66 -3.86 8.66 15.45
N VAL A 67 -4.19 9.82 14.85
CA VAL A 67 -3.20 10.89 14.56
C VAL A 67 -2.69 11.60 15.81
N GLN A 68 -3.40 11.48 16.93
CA GLN A 68 -3.02 12.11 18.19
C GLN A 68 -1.86 11.37 18.87
N PHE A 69 -1.53 10.16 18.42
CA PHE A 69 -0.44 9.35 18.98
C PHE A 69 0.85 9.60 18.20
N THR A 70 1.77 10.36 18.79
CA THR A 70 3.06 10.73 18.20
C THR A 70 3.89 9.51 17.77
N ASP A 71 3.86 8.43 18.55
CA ASP A 71 4.56 7.19 18.21
C ASP A 71 4.01 6.53 16.94
N VAL A 72 2.70 6.66 16.68
CA VAL A 72 2.10 6.20 15.43
C VAL A 72 2.49 7.13 14.28
N MET A 73 2.57 8.43 14.51
CA MET A 73 2.96 9.40 13.49
C MET A 73 4.47 9.46 13.25
N ARG A 74 5.27 8.60 13.89
CA ARG A 74 6.72 8.57 13.74
C ARG A 74 7.11 8.10 12.34
N ILE A 75 7.95 8.91 11.71
CA ILE A 75 8.56 8.68 10.40
C ILE A 75 10.06 8.84 10.58
N THR A 76 10.86 7.94 9.99
CA THR A 76 12.32 8.06 10.01
C THR A 76 12.89 8.01 8.60
N ASP A 77 13.90 8.83 8.37
CA ASP A 77 14.72 8.81 7.16
C ASP A 77 15.84 7.80 7.31
N ASN A 78 16.00 6.96 6.30
CA ASN A 78 17.02 5.92 6.24
C ASN A 78 17.59 5.86 4.83
N TYR A 79 18.74 5.20 4.69
CA TYR A 79 19.37 4.96 3.40
C TYR A 79 19.58 3.46 3.21
N LEU A 80 19.18 2.95 2.04
CA LEU A 80 19.43 1.56 1.65
C LEU A 80 20.52 1.53 0.60
N LEU A 81 21.55 0.72 0.83
CA LEU A 81 22.60 0.48 -0.16
C LEU A 81 22.03 -0.37 -1.31
N LYS A 82 22.17 0.12 -2.54
CA LYS A 82 21.85 -0.62 -3.75
C LYS A 82 23.02 -1.53 -4.14
N LYS A 83 22.74 -2.51 -5.00
CA LYS A 83 23.75 -3.43 -5.54
C LYS A 83 24.86 -2.74 -6.34
N ASP A 84 24.58 -1.56 -6.89
CA ASP A 84 25.53 -0.74 -7.64
C ASP A 84 26.38 0.18 -6.74
N GLY A 85 26.25 0.08 -5.41
CA GLY A 85 26.96 0.91 -4.44
C GLY A 85 26.32 2.27 -4.17
N SER A 86 25.28 2.67 -4.92
CA SER A 86 24.55 3.91 -4.67
C SER A 86 23.55 3.77 -3.51
N PHE A 87 23.18 4.88 -2.88
CA PHE A 87 22.14 4.88 -1.84
C PHE A 87 20.75 5.12 -2.45
N ARG A 88 19.74 4.57 -1.77
CA ARG A 88 18.33 4.88 -1.99
C ARG A 88 17.76 5.44 -0.71
N ASP A 89 17.15 6.61 -0.78
CA ASP A 89 16.36 7.17 0.31
C ASP A 89 15.21 6.22 0.64
N ALA A 90 15.08 5.90 1.92
CA ALA A 90 14.08 4.98 2.42
C ALA A 90 13.44 5.55 3.68
N THR A 91 12.17 5.88 3.56
CA THR A 91 11.37 6.31 4.71
C THR A 91 10.76 5.08 5.39
N LEU A 92 10.95 4.97 6.71
CA LEU A 92 10.29 3.93 7.51
C LEU A 92 9.13 4.55 8.27
N LEU A 93 7.96 3.94 8.13
CA LEU A 93 6.75 4.35 8.84
C LEU A 93 6.52 3.46 10.06
N SER A 94 5.89 4.02 11.09
CA SER A 94 5.37 3.18 12.18
C SER A 94 4.44 2.08 11.62
N PRO A 95 4.37 0.89 12.27
CA PRO A 95 3.59 -0.23 11.75
C PRO A 95 2.10 0.09 11.59
N ILE A 96 1.56 0.92 12.48
CA ILE A 96 0.14 1.31 12.46
C ILE A 96 -0.11 2.37 11.39
N LEU A 97 0.76 3.37 11.27
CA LEU A 97 0.65 4.37 10.20
C LEU A 97 0.75 3.71 8.82
N PHE A 98 1.65 2.74 8.66
CA PHE A 98 1.71 1.93 7.45
C PHE A 98 0.36 1.28 7.12
N LEU A 99 -0.31 0.62 8.09
CA LEU A 99 -1.62 0.02 7.87
C LEU A 99 -2.71 1.06 7.54
N VAL A 100 -2.68 2.24 8.18
CA VAL A 100 -3.60 3.35 7.89
C VAL A 100 -3.44 3.82 6.44
N LEU A 101 -2.22 4.07 5.98
CA LEU A 101 -1.98 4.48 4.59
C LEU A 101 -2.39 3.41 3.58
N GLN A 102 -2.16 2.13 3.90
CA GLN A 102 -2.62 1.03 3.06
C GLN A 102 -4.15 0.92 3.02
N ALA A 103 -4.83 1.22 4.12
CA ALA A 103 -6.29 1.26 4.17
C ALA A 103 -6.85 2.44 3.34
N ILE A 104 -6.22 3.61 3.40
CA ILE A 104 -6.55 4.75 2.54
C ILE A 104 -6.35 4.36 1.05
N GLY A 105 -5.21 3.76 0.71
CA GLY A 105 -4.94 3.28 -0.64
C GLY A 105 -5.98 2.27 -1.13
N LYS A 106 -6.42 1.36 -0.25
CA LYS A 106 -7.48 0.41 -0.55
C LYS A 106 -8.82 1.10 -0.78
N GLU A 107 -9.22 2.06 0.05
CA GLU A 107 -10.45 2.86 -0.16
C GLU A 107 -10.42 3.60 -1.50
N ILE A 108 -9.29 4.23 -1.83
CA ILE A 108 -9.12 4.89 -3.14
C ILE A 108 -9.28 3.87 -4.26
N SER A 109 -8.68 2.68 -4.15
CA SER A 109 -8.80 1.64 -5.18
C SER A 109 -10.23 1.14 -5.42
N LEU A 110 -11.10 1.23 -4.40
CA LEU A 110 -12.50 0.81 -4.52
C LEU A 110 -13.35 1.84 -5.25
N LYS A 111 -12.97 3.12 -5.16
CA LYS A 111 -13.67 4.25 -5.82
C LYS A 111 -13.07 4.57 -7.19
N TYR A 112 -11.79 4.29 -7.37
CA TYR A 112 -11.07 4.61 -8.59
C TYR A 112 -11.62 3.83 -9.80
N GLN A 113 -12.16 4.58 -10.77
CA GLN A 113 -12.54 4.03 -12.07
C GLN A 113 -11.37 4.13 -13.04
N ASN A 114 -10.96 2.98 -13.60
CA ASN A 114 -9.83 2.95 -14.51
C ASN A 114 -10.21 3.58 -15.86
N THR A 115 -9.60 4.72 -16.19
CA THR A 115 -9.78 5.43 -17.46
C THR A 115 -8.84 4.96 -18.57
N ARG A 116 -7.91 4.06 -18.25
CA ARG A 116 -6.92 3.55 -19.19
C ARG A 116 -7.52 2.53 -20.15
N SER A 117 -7.02 2.54 -21.39
CA SER A 117 -7.33 1.51 -22.39
C SER A 117 -7.11 0.09 -21.86
N THR A 118 -8.05 -0.80 -22.16
CA THR A 118 -7.99 -2.22 -21.82
C THR A 118 -6.87 -2.97 -22.55
N GLN A 119 -6.28 -2.36 -23.58
CA GLN A 119 -5.14 -2.93 -24.31
C GLN A 119 -3.81 -2.79 -23.55
N ILE A 120 -3.76 -1.96 -22.51
CA ILE A 120 -2.54 -1.73 -21.72
C ILE A 120 -2.54 -2.65 -20.51
N ALA A 121 -1.65 -3.63 -20.49
CA ALA A 121 -1.40 -4.47 -19.33
C ALA A 121 -0.66 -3.68 -18.22
N THR A 122 -1.07 -3.87 -16.97
CA THR A 122 -0.41 -3.27 -15.78
C THR A 122 -0.33 -4.24 -14.64
N TYR A 123 0.76 -4.14 -13.90
CA TYR A 123 1.06 -4.94 -12.73
C TYR A 123 1.53 -4.02 -11.62
N TYR A 124 1.19 -4.35 -10.39
CA TYR A 124 1.45 -3.52 -9.23
C TYR A 124 2.35 -4.27 -8.22
N SER A 125 3.04 -3.53 -7.35
CA SER A 125 3.84 -4.10 -6.26
C SER A 125 2.96 -4.49 -5.07
N GLY A 126 2.05 -5.44 -5.31
CA GLY A 126 0.93 -5.79 -4.44
C GLY A 126 -0.39 -5.43 -5.11
N ASN A 127 -1.46 -6.15 -4.78
CA ASN A 127 -2.73 -6.07 -5.49
C ASN A 127 -3.90 -6.10 -4.51
N TYR A 128 -4.62 -4.99 -4.41
CA TYR A 128 -5.78 -4.84 -3.54
C TYR A 128 -6.99 -5.67 -3.98
N SER A 129 -7.14 -6.01 -5.26
CA SER A 129 -8.25 -6.84 -5.75
C SER A 129 -8.09 -8.29 -5.29
N SER A 130 -6.85 -8.80 -5.29
CA SER A 130 -6.54 -10.15 -4.79
C SER A 130 -6.10 -10.18 -3.32
N MET A 131 -6.11 -9.02 -2.64
CA MET A 131 -5.63 -8.84 -1.26
C MET A 131 -4.23 -9.46 -1.04
N ASN A 132 -3.33 -9.24 -1.99
CA ASN A 132 -1.97 -9.78 -1.95
C ASN A 132 -0.95 -8.66 -1.79
N ALA A 133 -0.26 -8.61 -0.65
CA ALA A 133 0.76 -7.59 -0.38
C ALA A 133 2.10 -7.83 -1.10
N LYS A 134 2.30 -9.00 -1.73
CA LYS A 134 3.59 -9.39 -2.29
C LYS A 134 3.69 -9.09 -3.79
N TYR A 135 4.80 -8.48 -4.17
CA TYR A 135 5.18 -8.18 -5.56
C TYR A 135 5.41 -9.43 -6.42
N SER A 136 5.95 -10.52 -5.85
CA SER A 136 6.45 -11.66 -6.63
C SER A 136 5.42 -12.27 -7.59
N LYS A 137 4.16 -12.36 -7.17
CA LYS A 137 3.07 -12.89 -8.00
C LYS A 137 2.76 -11.99 -9.19
N GLU A 138 2.65 -10.68 -8.93
CA GLU A 138 2.38 -9.66 -9.96
C GLU A 138 3.53 -9.56 -10.97
N TYR A 139 4.77 -9.67 -10.50
CA TYR A 139 5.93 -9.74 -11.37
C TYR A 139 5.92 -10.97 -12.29
N SER A 140 5.51 -12.13 -11.76
CA SER A 140 5.36 -13.33 -12.58
C SER A 140 4.28 -13.16 -13.67
N TYR A 141 3.20 -12.43 -13.40
CA TYR A 141 2.21 -12.09 -14.43
C TYR A 141 2.80 -11.18 -15.50
N PHE A 142 3.50 -10.11 -15.09
CA PHE A 142 4.22 -9.21 -16.00
C PHE A 142 5.18 -9.96 -16.92
N TYR A 143 6.02 -10.83 -16.36
CA TYR A 143 7.02 -11.57 -17.11
C TYR A 143 6.41 -12.53 -18.14
N ARG A 144 5.28 -13.17 -17.82
CA ARG A 144 4.57 -14.01 -18.79
C ARG A 144 4.00 -13.20 -19.95
N GLU A 145 3.57 -11.99 -19.69
CA GLU A 145 3.02 -11.11 -20.72
C GLU A 145 4.11 -10.55 -21.63
N CYS A 146 5.29 -10.23 -21.07
CA CYS A 146 6.47 -9.95 -21.89
C CYS A 146 6.81 -11.13 -22.83
N LYS A 147 6.80 -12.37 -22.32
CA LYS A 147 7.02 -13.56 -23.16
C LYS A 147 5.98 -13.71 -24.26
N ARG A 148 4.70 -13.47 -23.95
CA ARG A 148 3.61 -13.52 -24.94
C ARG A 148 3.77 -12.46 -26.03
N CYS A 149 4.20 -11.24 -25.67
CA CYS A 149 4.46 -10.19 -26.65
C CYS A 149 5.69 -10.51 -27.51
N ALA A 150 6.72 -11.13 -26.94
CA ALA A 150 7.92 -11.52 -27.67
C ALA A 150 7.67 -12.58 -28.76
N THR A 151 6.54 -13.30 -28.74
CA THR A 151 6.17 -14.19 -29.86
C THR A 151 5.51 -13.45 -31.03
N LYS A 152 5.19 -12.16 -30.87
CA LYS A 152 4.47 -11.34 -31.86
C LYS A 152 5.28 -10.16 -32.38
N TYR A 153 6.26 -9.71 -31.60
CA TYR A 153 7.05 -8.52 -31.89
C TYR A 153 8.53 -8.82 -31.66
N ASP A 154 9.34 -8.53 -32.67
CA ASP A 154 10.79 -8.79 -32.63
C ASP A 154 11.57 -7.73 -31.83
N TYR A 155 10.95 -6.56 -31.62
CA TYR A 155 11.57 -5.41 -30.96
C TYR A 155 10.67 -4.83 -29.88
N PHE A 156 11.29 -4.25 -28.84
CA PHE A 156 10.58 -3.52 -27.80
C PHE A 156 11.36 -2.28 -27.39
N ILE A 157 10.63 -1.28 -26.89
CA ILE A 157 11.20 -0.09 -26.26
C ILE A 157 10.98 -0.23 -24.76
N LYS A 158 12.07 -0.12 -24.00
CA LYS A 158 12.01 -0.09 -22.53
C LYS A 158 12.27 1.33 -22.05
N THR A 159 11.31 1.87 -21.32
CA THR A 159 11.43 3.17 -20.64
C THR A 159 11.40 2.97 -19.13
N ASP A 160 12.20 3.73 -18.41
CA ASP A 160 12.19 3.80 -16.94
C ASP A 160 12.09 5.27 -16.53
N ILE A 161 11.31 5.57 -15.49
CA ILE A 161 11.15 6.93 -14.97
C ILE A 161 11.92 7.02 -13.66
N SER A 162 13.07 7.69 -13.71
CA SER A 162 13.88 7.94 -12.53
C SER A 162 13.17 8.89 -11.56
N SER A 163 13.35 8.65 -10.26
CA SER A 163 12.81 9.48 -9.18
C SER A 163 11.30 9.76 -9.29
N PHE A 164 10.53 8.78 -9.80
CA PHE A 164 9.09 8.91 -10.09
C PHE A 164 8.33 9.63 -8.98
N PHE A 165 8.43 9.18 -7.72
CA PHE A 165 7.67 9.74 -6.60
C PHE A 165 8.04 11.19 -6.26
N VAL A 166 9.33 11.55 -6.31
CA VAL A 166 9.80 12.92 -6.02
C VAL A 166 9.37 13.88 -7.13
N ASN A 167 9.19 13.38 -8.34
CA ASN A 167 8.78 14.15 -9.51
C ASN A 167 7.26 14.22 -9.71
N ILE A 168 6.45 13.68 -8.80
CA ILE A 168 4.99 13.81 -8.89
C ILE A 168 4.59 15.26 -8.60
N ASN A 169 3.98 15.93 -9.58
CA ASN A 169 3.33 17.21 -9.35
C ASN A 169 2.06 16.98 -8.50
N VAL A 170 2.11 17.44 -7.25
CA VAL A 170 1.04 17.22 -6.25
C VAL A 170 -0.26 17.91 -6.68
N ASP A 171 -0.21 19.11 -7.24
CA ASP A 171 -1.41 19.84 -7.66
C ASP A 171 -2.19 19.05 -8.73
N LYS A 172 -1.48 18.55 -9.75
CA LYS A 172 -2.07 17.70 -10.80
C LYS A 172 -2.59 16.37 -10.24
N LEU A 173 -1.92 15.80 -9.25
CA LEU A 173 -2.38 14.58 -8.59
C LEU A 173 -3.70 14.84 -7.85
N ILE A 174 -3.78 15.91 -7.05
CA ILE A 174 -4.98 16.27 -6.30
C ILE A 174 -6.13 16.61 -7.25
N GLU A 175 -5.87 17.34 -8.34
CA GLU A 175 -6.88 17.61 -9.37
C GLU A 175 -7.47 16.33 -9.96
N LYS A 176 -6.62 15.32 -10.23
CA LYS A 176 -7.08 14.00 -10.69
C LYS A 176 -7.87 13.25 -9.63
N ILE A 177 -7.47 13.32 -8.36
CA ILE A 177 -8.17 12.67 -7.25
C ILE A 177 -9.55 13.29 -7.02
N LYS A 178 -9.70 14.62 -7.16
CA LYS A 178 -11.01 15.30 -7.03
C LYS A 178 -12.03 14.87 -8.10
N ARG A 179 -11.58 14.25 -9.19
CA ARG A 179 -12.43 13.74 -10.27
C ARG A 179 -12.81 12.25 -10.08
N LEU A 180 -12.36 11.61 -9.00
CA LEU A 180 -12.73 10.24 -8.61
C LEU A 180 -14.05 10.25 -7.84
#